data_AF-A0A954UJD9-F1
#
_entry.id   AF-A0A954UJD9-F1
#
_cell.length_a   1.000
_cell.length_b   1.000
_cell.length_c   1.000
_cell.angle_alpha   90.00
_cell.angle_beta   90.00
_cell.angle_gamma   90.00
#
_symmetry.space_group_name_H-M   'P 1'
#
loop_
_entity.id
_entity.type
_entity.pdbx_description
1 polymer ?
#
loop_
_entity_poly.entity_id
_entity_poly.type
_entity_poly.pdbx_seq_one_letter_code
_entity_poly.pdbx_strand_id
1 'polypeptide(L)'
;GRTRLELETVSLNLATVTGDRDEVPRPLIVEGPLAYASDLPAESTCQLLRQAGIPAATSRHAGTYLCNAALYYALHLITARNLRTRAMFVHLPLDPAQAALQAEPIPSQSIELSAKALRLILQSLPTA
;
A
#
# COMPACT_ATOMS: atom_id res chain seq x y z
N GLY A 1 4.03 14.08 -1.12
CA GLY A 1 4.33 13.03 -0.12
C GLY A 1 3.06 12.68 0.62
N ARG A 2 2.96 11.46 1.19
CA ARG A 2 1.82 11.06 2.02
C ARG A 2 1.91 11.72 3.40
N THR A 3 0.78 12.07 4.01
CA THR A 3 0.72 12.66 5.37
C THR A 3 0.47 11.61 6.46
N ARG A 4 0.20 10.37 6.07
CA ARG A 4 -0.20 9.26 6.95
C ARG A 4 0.14 7.93 6.29
N LEU A 5 0.11 6.84 7.06
CA LEU A 5 0.13 5.51 6.47
C LEU A 5 -1.16 5.28 5.67
N GLU A 6 -1.03 4.65 4.51
CA GLU A 6 -2.16 4.26 3.70
C GLU A 6 -2.15 2.76 3.45
N LEU A 7 -3.18 2.08 3.95
CA LEU A 7 -3.35 0.63 3.78
C LEU A 7 -4.16 0.41 2.49
N GLU A 8 -3.51 -0.15 1.48
CA GLU A 8 -4.12 -0.39 0.18
C GLU A 8 -5.06 -1.60 0.24
N THR A 9 -6.29 -1.38 -0.20
CA THR A 9 -7.37 -2.38 -0.16
C THR A 9 -7.66 -3.00 -1.52
N VAL A 10 -7.26 -2.32 -2.61
CA VAL A 10 -7.53 -2.73 -3.99
C VAL A 10 -6.30 -2.47 -4.84
N SER A 11 -5.97 -3.43 -5.70
CA SER A 11 -4.99 -3.30 -6.78
C SER A 11 -5.65 -3.50 -8.13
N LEU A 12 -5.17 -2.79 -9.15
CA LEU A 12 -5.72 -2.81 -10.50
C LEU A 12 -4.78 -3.52 -11.46
N ASN A 13 -5.34 -4.20 -12.46
CA ASN A 13 -4.58 -4.77 -13.58
C ASN A 13 -4.15 -3.67 -14.57
N LEU A 14 -3.46 -2.65 -14.09
CA LEU A 14 -3.01 -1.50 -14.87
C LEU A 14 -1.63 -1.05 -14.39
N ALA A 15 -0.74 -0.76 -15.33
CA ALA A 15 0.62 -0.31 -15.10
C ALA A 15 0.97 0.88 -16.00
N THR A 16 1.60 1.90 -15.43
CA THR A 16 2.43 2.88 -16.13
C THR A 16 3.90 2.53 -15.87
N VAL A 17 4.78 2.80 -16.83
CA VAL A 17 6.22 2.51 -16.74
C VAL A 17 6.97 3.61 -16.01
N THR A 18 6.48 4.84 -16.06
CA THR A 18 7.14 6.01 -15.46
C THR A 18 6.46 6.47 -14.17
N GLY A 19 5.22 6.03 -13.93
CA GLY A 19 4.39 6.56 -12.86
C GLY A 19 3.75 7.91 -13.17
N ASP A 20 3.96 8.44 -14.38
CA ASP A 20 3.30 9.65 -14.86
C ASP A 20 1.79 9.41 -14.98
N ARG A 21 1.01 10.44 -14.64
CA ARG A 21 -0.45 10.42 -14.72
C ARG A 21 -0.94 10.55 -16.15
N ASP A 22 -0.14 11.16 -17.02
CA ASP A 22 -0.46 11.35 -18.44
C ASP A 22 -0.09 10.11 -19.28
N GLU A 23 0.69 9.18 -18.71
CA GLU A 23 1.00 7.91 -19.36
C GLU A 23 -0.24 7.00 -19.39
N VAL A 24 -0.61 6.55 -20.60
CA VAL A 24 -1.73 5.61 -20.78
C VAL A 24 -1.37 4.26 -20.14
N PRO A 25 -2.10 3.82 -19.09
CA PRO A 25 -1.78 2.56 -18.42
C PRO A 25 -2.07 1.35 -19.31
N ARG A 26 -1.26 0.30 -19.17
CA ARG A 26 -1.43 -0.98 -19.87
C ARG A 26 -1.73 -2.11 -18.89
N PRO A 27 -2.39 -3.20 -19.32
CA PRO A 27 -2.58 -4.37 -18.48
C PRO A 27 -1.26 -4.93 -17.94
N LEU A 28 -1.23 -5.28 -16.65
CA LEU A 28 -0.11 -6.02 -16.06
C LEU A 28 -0.09 -7.47 -16.56
N ILE A 29 -1.26 -8.11 -16.58
CA ILE A 29 -1.46 -9.45 -17.09
C ILE A 29 -2.56 -9.39 -18.14
N VAL A 30 -2.23 -9.78 -19.37
CA VAL A 30 -3.19 -9.92 -20.46
C VAL A 30 -4.26 -10.92 -20.04
N GLU A 31 -5.53 -10.53 -20.16
CA GLU A 31 -6.72 -11.33 -19.74
C GLU A 31 -6.80 -11.64 -18.23
N GLY A 32 -5.95 -11.04 -17.39
CA GLY A 32 -6.07 -11.12 -15.94
C GLY A 32 -7.30 -10.38 -15.40
N PRO A 33 -7.82 -10.75 -14.22
CA PRO A 33 -8.94 -10.04 -13.59
C PRO A 33 -8.69 -8.53 -13.48
N LEU A 34 -9.72 -7.70 -13.61
CA LEU A 34 -9.56 -6.23 -13.60
C LEU A 34 -8.87 -5.70 -12.34
N ALA A 35 -9.15 -6.34 -11.19
CA ALA A 35 -8.64 -5.92 -9.91
C ALA A 35 -8.59 -7.10 -8.93
N TYR A 36 -7.77 -6.96 -7.90
CA TYR A 36 -7.80 -7.81 -6.71
C TYR A 36 -7.98 -6.97 -5.46
N ALA A 37 -8.82 -7.46 -4.55
CA ALA A 37 -8.95 -6.91 -3.21
C ALA A 37 -8.05 -7.66 -2.22
N SER A 38 -7.43 -6.94 -1.30
CA SER A 38 -6.79 -7.56 -0.14
C SER A 38 -7.87 -8.07 0.82
N ASP A 39 -7.65 -9.25 1.38
CA ASP A 39 -8.51 -9.88 2.39
C ASP A 39 -8.09 -9.54 3.84
N LEU A 40 -7.06 -8.72 4.00
CA LEU A 40 -6.59 -8.24 5.31
C LEU A 40 -7.46 -7.10 5.84
N PRO A 41 -7.65 -6.98 7.17
CA PRO A 41 -8.70 -6.15 7.77
C PRO A 41 -8.29 -4.67 7.89
N ALA A 42 -8.03 -4.03 6.75
CA ALA A 42 -7.39 -2.71 6.66
C ALA A 42 -8.08 -1.61 7.48
N GLU A 43 -9.41 -1.52 7.46
CA GLU A 43 -10.15 -0.48 8.20
C GLU A 43 -9.94 -0.62 9.71
N SER A 44 -10.06 -1.84 10.25
CA SER A 44 -9.82 -2.11 11.67
C SER A 44 -8.37 -1.86 12.07
N THR A 45 -7.41 -2.20 11.20
CA THR A 45 -6.00 -1.90 11.41
C THR A 45 -5.76 -0.39 11.43
N CYS A 46 -6.38 0.38 10.53
CA CYS A 46 -6.30 1.84 10.57
C CYS A 46 -6.89 2.43 11.85
N GLN A 47 -8.01 1.89 12.34
CA GLN A 47 -8.60 2.30 13.63
C GLN A 47 -7.63 2.05 14.78
N LEU A 48 -7.02 0.87 14.84
CA LEU A 48 -6.00 0.50 15.83
C LEU A 48 -4.81 1.47 15.79
N LEU A 49 -4.30 1.80 14.60
CA LEU A 49 -3.20 2.75 14.46
C LEU A 49 -3.57 4.14 14.96
N ARG A 50 -4.77 4.63 14.62
CA ARG A 50 -5.26 5.94 15.08
C ARG A 50 -5.44 5.98 16.60
N GLN A 51 -5.93 4.91 17.22
CA GLN A 51 -6.00 4.79 18.69
C GLN A 51 -4.62 4.82 19.35
N ALA A 52 -3.59 4.33 18.67
CA ALA A 52 -2.20 4.40 19.12
C ALA A 52 -1.51 5.75 18.82
N GLY A 53 -2.26 6.76 18.34
CA GLY A 53 -1.75 8.09 17.99
C GLY A 53 -1.03 8.17 16.65
N ILE A 54 -1.23 7.20 15.75
CA ILE A 54 -0.55 7.09 14.46
C ILE A 54 -1.54 7.43 13.33
N PRO A 55 -1.28 8.46 12.50
CA PRO A 55 -2.12 8.78 11.37
C PRO A 55 -2.16 7.63 10.35
N ALA A 56 -3.35 7.09 10.08
CA ALA A 56 -3.55 6.03 9.09
C ALA A 56 -4.95 6.08 8.46
N ALA A 57 -5.05 5.69 7.20
CA ALA A 57 -6.32 5.50 6.49
C ALA A 57 -6.24 4.36 5.47
N THR A 58 -7.40 3.85 5.05
CA THR A 58 -7.45 2.95 3.90
C THR A 58 -7.27 3.75 2.60
N SER A 59 -6.57 3.17 1.64
CA SER A 59 -6.52 3.63 0.26
C SER A 59 -7.13 2.57 -0.66
N ARG A 60 -7.85 3.03 -1.69
CA ARG A 60 -8.49 2.20 -2.71
C ARG A 60 -7.83 2.36 -4.07
N HIS A 61 -6.70 3.06 -4.11
CA HIS A 61 -5.97 3.33 -5.33
C HIS A 61 -4.47 3.45 -5.01
N ALA A 62 -3.77 2.33 -5.11
CA ALA A 62 -2.33 2.23 -4.93
C ALA A 62 -1.51 2.96 -6.02
N GLY A 63 -2.18 3.66 -6.94
CA GLY A 63 -1.61 4.24 -8.14
C GLY A 63 -1.71 3.26 -9.31
N THR A 64 -1.00 3.57 -10.38
CA THR A 64 -0.79 2.69 -11.53
C THR A 64 0.68 2.35 -11.72
N TYR A 65 1.54 2.68 -10.76
CA TYR A 65 2.99 2.42 -10.85
C TYR A 65 3.38 1.11 -10.15
N LEU A 66 4.66 0.98 -9.78
CA LEU A 66 5.24 -0.25 -9.20
C LEU A 66 4.53 -0.73 -7.93
N CYS A 67 4.02 0.17 -7.07
CA CYS A 67 3.34 -0.22 -5.84
C CYS A 67 2.02 -0.96 -6.12
N ASN A 68 1.25 -0.48 -7.10
CA ASN A 68 0.07 -1.18 -7.59
C ASN A 68 0.42 -2.52 -8.23
N ALA A 69 1.45 -2.52 -9.09
CA ALA A 69 1.91 -3.73 -9.76
C ALA A 69 2.33 -4.82 -8.76
N ALA A 70 3.07 -4.46 -7.72
CA ALA A 70 3.51 -5.39 -6.68
C ALA A 70 2.33 -6.05 -5.95
N LEU A 71 1.34 -5.25 -5.53
CA LEU A 71 0.15 -5.79 -4.87
C LEU A 71 -0.67 -6.67 -5.82
N TYR A 72 -0.87 -6.22 -7.06
CA TYR A 72 -1.62 -6.97 -8.07
C TYR A 72 -0.99 -8.33 -8.36
N TYR A 73 0.32 -8.38 -8.62
CA TYR A 73 1.02 -9.64 -8.86
C TYR A 73 1.00 -10.58 -7.66
N ALA A 74 1.16 -10.07 -6.44
CA ALA A 74 1.07 -10.88 -5.22
C ALA A 74 -0.30 -11.54 -5.09
N LEU A 75 -1.38 -10.75 -5.19
CA LEU A 75 -2.76 -11.26 -5.10
C LEU A 75 -3.12 -12.18 -6.26
N HIS A 76 -2.63 -11.88 -7.47
CA HIS A 76 -2.81 -12.75 -8.64
C HIS A 76 -2.15 -14.11 -8.41
N LEU A 77 -0.89 -14.15 -7.95
CA LEU A 77 -0.18 -15.40 -7.67
C LEU A 77 -0.85 -16.22 -6.56
N ILE A 78 -1.27 -15.55 -5.48
CA ILE A 78 -2.01 -16.18 -4.38
C ILE A 78 -3.27 -16.87 -4.91
N THR A 79 -4.06 -16.14 -5.71
CA THR A 79 -5.32 -16.64 -6.27
C THR A 79 -5.08 -17.76 -7.28
N ALA A 80 -4.21 -17.54 -8.26
CA ALA A 80 -3.96 -18.48 -9.36
C ALA A 80 -3.32 -19.81 -8.88
N ARG A 81 -2.63 -19.80 -7.74
CA ARG A 81 -1.99 -20.99 -7.16
C ARG A 81 -2.72 -21.52 -5.93
N ASN A 82 -3.85 -20.93 -5.55
CA ASN A 82 -4.61 -21.28 -4.35
C ASN A 82 -3.73 -21.35 -3.07
N LEU A 83 -2.89 -20.34 -2.87
CA LEU A 83 -1.96 -20.30 -1.74
C LEU A 83 -2.70 -19.90 -0.46
N ARG A 84 -2.31 -20.50 0.67
CA ARG A 84 -2.75 -20.10 2.02
C ARG A 84 -1.98 -18.88 2.54
N THR A 85 -1.72 -17.92 1.66
CA THR A 85 -0.96 -16.70 1.94
C THR A 85 -1.87 -15.50 1.72
N ARG A 86 -1.74 -14.47 2.54
CA ARG A 86 -2.49 -13.21 2.41
C ARG A 86 -1.53 -12.06 2.16
N ALA A 87 -1.99 -11.04 1.45
CA ALA A 87 -1.15 -9.90 1.09
C ALA A 87 -1.94 -8.59 1.19
N MET A 88 -1.25 -7.54 1.64
CA MET A 88 -1.67 -6.15 1.54
C MET A 88 -0.45 -5.28 1.23
N PHE A 89 -0.70 -4.05 0.79
CA PHE A 89 0.35 -3.05 0.59
C PHE A 89 0.13 -1.88 1.53
N VAL A 90 1.21 -1.30 2.05
CA VAL A 90 1.17 -0.16 2.97
C VAL A 90 2.09 0.92 2.43
N HIS A 91 1.53 2.05 2.03
CA HIS A 91 2.31 3.24 1.72
C HIS A 91 2.68 3.96 3.01
N LEU A 92 3.94 4.38 3.10
CA LEU A 92 4.47 5.17 4.20
C LEU A 92 4.69 6.63 3.75
N PRO A 93 4.55 7.59 4.66
CA PRO A 93 5.14 8.92 4.47
C PRO A 93 6.65 8.84 4.25
N LEU A 94 7.23 9.89 3.68
CA LEU A 94 8.68 10.06 3.64
C LEU A 94 9.23 10.16 5.06
N ASP A 95 10.48 9.77 5.27
CA ASP A 95 11.18 10.11 6.50
C ASP A 95 11.70 11.57 6.47
N PRO A 96 12.07 12.17 7.63
CA PRO A 96 12.49 13.56 7.67
C PRO A 96 13.75 13.86 6.86
N ALA A 97 14.69 12.91 6.75
CA ALA A 97 15.90 13.08 5.95
C ALA A 97 15.56 13.10 4.45
N GLN A 98 14.65 12.24 3.99
CA GLN A 98 14.14 12.27 2.62
C GLN A 98 13.40 13.58 2.30
N ALA A 99 12.60 14.06 3.25
CA ALA A 99 11.87 15.33 3.10
C ALA A 99 12.81 16.54 3.06
N ALA A 100 13.91 16.53 3.82
CA ALA A 100 14.92 17.58 3.82
C ALA A 100 15.66 17.72 2.47
N LEU A 101 15.64 16.68 1.62
CA LEU A 101 16.21 16.72 0.27
C LEU A 101 15.26 17.31 -0.79
N GLN A 102 14.00 17.59 -0.44
CA GLN A 102 13.04 18.14 -1.38
C GLN A 102 13.15 19.67 -1.46
N ALA A 103 12.99 20.23 -2.65
CA ALA A 103 12.99 21.68 -2.84
C ALA A 103 11.77 22.36 -2.20
N GLU A 104 10.62 21.67 -2.21
CA GLU A 104 9.36 22.18 -1.68
C GLU A 104 9.00 21.49 -0.35
N PRO A 105 8.32 22.19 0.59
CA PRO A 105 7.86 21.60 1.83
C PRO A 105 6.96 20.37 1.58
N ILE A 106 7.37 19.22 2.11
CA ILE A 106 6.67 17.95 1.96
C ILE A 106 6.43 17.32 3.34
N PRO A 107 5.27 16.68 3.58
CA PRO A 107 5.05 15.96 4.83
C PRO A 107 6.03 14.79 4.97
N SER A 108 6.43 14.54 6.21
CA SER A 108 7.24 13.39 6.62
C SER A 108 6.78 12.82 7.95
N GLN A 109 7.30 11.66 8.31
CA GLN A 109 7.06 10.98 9.56
C GLN A 109 8.33 10.31 10.07
N SER A 110 8.57 10.32 11.38
CA SER A 110 9.75 9.67 11.95
C SER A 110 9.78 8.16 11.64
N ILE A 111 11.00 7.63 11.45
CA ILE A 111 11.23 6.21 11.16
C ILE A 111 10.69 5.35 12.31
N GLU A 112 10.85 5.81 13.56
CA GLU A 112 10.38 5.12 14.76
C GLU A 112 8.86 4.99 14.77
N LEU A 113 8.13 6.05 14.38
CA LEU A 113 6.67 6.00 14.32
C LEU A 113 6.19 5.08 13.20
N SER A 114 6.85 5.12 12.04
CA SER A 114 6.58 4.20 10.92
C SER A 114 6.87 2.74 11.29
N ALA A 115 7.98 2.45 11.98
CA ALA A 115 8.32 1.12 12.45
C ALA A 115 7.34 0.61 13.53
N LYS A 116 6.94 1.48 14.47
CA LYS A 116 5.88 1.17 15.46
C LYS A 116 4.58 0.82 14.75
N ALA A 117 4.19 1.57 13.73
CA ALA A 117 2.99 1.32 12.96
C ALA A 117 3.03 -0.05 12.25
N LEU A 118 4.14 -0.36 11.55
CA LEU A 118 4.32 -1.65 10.89
C LEU A 118 4.30 -2.82 11.89
N ARG A 119 4.90 -2.66 13.06
CA ARG A 119 4.83 -3.67 14.13
C ARG A 119 3.38 -3.91 14.59
N LEU A 120 2.62 -2.84 14.83
CA LEU A 120 1.21 -2.94 15.22
C LEU A 120 0.35 -3.59 14.14
N ILE A 121 0.59 -3.26 12.86
CA ILE A 121 -0.07 -3.91 11.72
C ILE A 121 0.20 -5.41 11.75
N LEU A 122 1.47 -5.82 11.80
CA LEU A 122 1.86 -7.24 11.81
C LEU A 122 1.28 -8.01 13.00
N GLN A 123 1.22 -7.38 14.17
CA GLN A 123 0.63 -7.97 15.38
C GLN A 123 -0.89 -8.09 15.30
N SER A 124 -1.56 -7.23 14.54
CA SER A 124 -3.03 -7.30 14.37
C SER A 124 -3.47 -8.29 13.30
N LEU A 125 -2.54 -8.82 12.50
CA LEU A 125 -2.90 -9.77 11.45
C LEU A 125 -3.29 -11.12 12.08
N PRO A 126 -4.37 -11.78 11.60
CA PRO A 126 -4.75 -13.09 12.12
C PRO A 126 -3.60 -14.08 11.93
N THR A 127 -3.31 -14.94 12.90
CA THR A 127 -2.42 -16.09 12.67
C THR A 127 -3.12 -17.11 11.78
N ALA A 128 -2.35 -17.75 10.89
CA ALA A 128 -2.84 -18.76 9.93
C ALA A 128 -3.27 -20.07 10.60
#